data_AF-A0A543JL01-F1
#
_entry.id   AF-A0A543JL01-F1
#
_cell.length_a   1.000
_cell.length_b   1.000
_cell.length_c   1.000
_cell.angle_alpha   90.00
_cell.angle_beta   90.00
_cell.angle_gamma   90.00
#
_symmetry.space_group_name_H-M   'P 1'
#
loop_
_entity.id
_entity.type
_entity.pdbx_description
1 polymer ?
#
loop_
_entity_poly.entity_id
_entity_poly.type
_entity_poly.pdbx_seq_one_letter_code
_entity_poly.pdbx_strand_id
1 'polypeptide(L)'
;MTPDTPGDTSSPTSPEPVTPGRLREVVEDLKTDALDAPEALKRVWSGLCLARLLGLRLAGTDPTWQQRRLNAESVEHQLAHDLGTSATFADTALTFPDGPTPDPLAADEVDDAVAALVEFSGTARQRMLAVAPRATQWHDERVLRHDSLVIRQLGAAWLGERGSYRLETR
;
A
#
# COMPACT_ATOMS: atom_id res chain seq x y z
N MET A 1 5.17 46.12 -31.71
CA MET A 1 5.04 46.30 -30.25
C MET A 1 4.40 45.05 -29.70
N THR A 2 5.20 44.22 -29.06
CA THR A 2 4.82 42.95 -28.42
C THR A 2 4.23 43.27 -27.03
N PRO A 3 3.12 42.64 -26.62
CA PRO A 3 2.71 42.69 -25.23
C PRO A 3 3.48 41.66 -24.40
N ASP A 4 4.23 42.14 -23.41
CA ASP A 4 4.77 41.35 -22.30
C ASP A 4 3.61 40.75 -21.47
N THR A 5 3.59 39.42 -21.36
CA THR A 5 2.77 38.70 -20.38
C THR A 5 3.71 38.15 -19.32
N PRO A 6 3.59 38.55 -18.03
CA PRO A 6 4.43 38.00 -16.98
C PRO A 6 4.04 36.54 -16.72
N GLY A 7 5.06 35.67 -16.77
CA GLY A 7 4.92 34.24 -16.60
C GLY A 7 4.36 33.88 -15.22
N ASP A 8 3.21 33.21 -15.24
CA ASP A 8 2.67 32.52 -14.09
C ASP A 8 3.60 31.33 -13.81
N THR A 9 4.55 31.56 -12.89
CA THR A 9 5.51 30.54 -12.48
C THR A 9 4.79 29.65 -11.48
N SER A 10 3.95 28.75 -11.99
CA SER A 10 3.46 27.62 -11.21
C SER A 10 4.67 26.75 -10.88
N SER A 11 5.31 27.01 -9.74
CA SER A 11 6.24 26.07 -9.14
C SER A 11 5.53 24.73 -9.05
N PRO A 12 6.10 23.63 -9.59
CA PRO A 12 5.53 22.32 -9.35
C PRO A 12 5.59 22.08 -7.84
N THR A 13 4.44 22.08 -7.18
CA THR A 13 4.30 21.67 -5.79
C THR A 13 4.89 20.28 -5.70
N SER A 14 6.09 20.15 -5.12
CA SER A 14 6.68 18.85 -4.86
C SER A 14 5.64 18.01 -4.13
N PRO A 15 5.33 16.78 -4.60
CA PRO A 15 4.33 15.95 -3.96
C PRO A 15 4.72 15.78 -2.48
N GLU A 16 3.76 16.03 -1.60
CA GLU A 16 3.94 15.94 -0.15
C GLU A 16 4.48 14.54 0.21
N PRO A 17 5.54 14.43 1.04
CA PRO A 17 6.14 13.14 1.35
C PRO A 17 5.15 12.25 2.13
N VAL A 18 5.08 10.97 1.78
CA VAL A 18 4.20 10.01 2.45
C VAL A 18 4.65 9.80 3.90
N THR A 19 3.78 10.13 4.86
CA THR A 19 4.03 9.97 6.29
C THR A 19 3.25 8.77 6.86
N PRO A 20 3.63 8.26 8.06
CA PRO A 20 2.82 7.28 8.77
C PRO A 20 1.37 7.74 9.00
N GLY A 21 1.17 9.04 9.23
CA GLY A 21 -0.16 9.65 9.38
C GLY A 21 -1.07 9.44 8.17
N ARG A 22 -0.54 9.59 6.94
CA ARG A 22 -1.30 9.32 5.71
C ARG A 22 -1.76 7.88 5.59
N LEU A 23 -0.93 6.93 6.00
CA LEU A 23 -1.32 5.52 6.02
C LEU A 23 -2.40 5.25 7.07
N ARG A 24 -2.36 5.94 8.22
CA ARG A 24 -3.40 5.86 9.25
C ARG A 24 -4.74 6.44 8.81
N GLU A 25 -4.75 7.50 7.99
CA GLU A 25 -5.99 7.99 7.39
C GLU A 25 -6.72 6.86 6.62
N VAL A 26 -5.97 6.07 5.85
CA VAL A 26 -6.53 4.90 5.14
C VAL A 26 -6.98 3.80 6.10
N VAL A 27 -6.26 3.60 7.21
CA VAL A 27 -6.68 2.66 8.27
C VAL A 27 -8.03 3.06 8.85
N GLU A 28 -8.22 4.34 9.18
CA GLU A 28 -9.50 4.84 9.72
C GLU A 28 -10.63 4.71 8.70
N ASP A 29 -10.35 5.01 7.43
CA ASP A 29 -11.31 4.76 6.35
C ASP A 29 -11.70 3.28 6.26
N LEU A 30 -10.73 2.38 6.34
CA LEU A 30 -10.94 0.92 6.35
C LEU A 30 -11.66 0.43 7.61
N LYS A 31 -11.64 1.15 8.74
CA LYS A 31 -12.42 0.80 9.93
C LYS A 31 -13.91 1.13 9.78
N THR A 32 -14.29 1.90 8.77
CA THR A 32 -15.69 2.29 8.55
C THR A 32 -16.53 1.17 7.95
N ASP A 33 -17.73 0.93 8.51
CA ASP A 33 -18.66 -0.12 8.05
C ASP A 33 -19.47 0.23 6.79
N ALA A 34 -19.35 1.46 6.31
CA ALA A 34 -20.02 1.95 5.10
C ALA A 34 -19.35 1.49 3.80
N LEU A 35 -18.16 0.88 3.85
CA LEU A 35 -17.47 0.40 2.65
C LEU A 35 -18.13 -0.87 2.12
N ASP A 36 -18.55 -0.84 0.86
CA ASP A 36 -18.89 -2.03 0.11
C ASP A 36 -17.62 -2.72 -0.44
N ALA A 37 -17.79 -3.81 -1.18
CA ALA A 37 -16.67 -4.60 -1.66
C ALA A 37 -15.74 -3.83 -2.63
N PRO A 38 -16.25 -3.13 -3.66
CA PRO A 38 -15.40 -2.31 -4.52
C PRO A 38 -14.70 -1.17 -3.78
N GLU A 39 -15.37 -0.54 -2.82
CA GLU A 39 -14.81 0.61 -2.10
C GLU A 39 -13.70 0.14 -1.16
N ALA A 40 -13.89 -1.01 -0.50
CA ALA A 40 -12.85 -1.66 0.29
C ALA A 40 -11.64 -2.02 -0.58
N LEU A 41 -11.83 -2.60 -1.78
CA LEU A 41 -10.72 -2.93 -2.70
C LEU A 41 -9.95 -1.68 -3.13
N LYS A 42 -10.64 -0.58 -3.46
CA LYS A 42 -10.01 0.71 -3.77
C LYS A 42 -9.20 1.27 -2.61
N ARG A 43 -9.70 1.17 -1.37
CA ARG A 43 -8.97 1.62 -0.17
C ARG A 43 -7.79 0.74 0.16
N VAL A 44 -7.91 -0.57 -0.02
CA VAL A 44 -6.78 -1.51 0.12
C VAL A 44 -5.69 -1.17 -0.90
N TRP A 45 -6.05 -0.96 -2.18
CA TRP A 45 -5.09 -0.55 -3.21
C TRP A 45 -4.39 0.76 -2.86
N SER A 46 -5.15 1.80 -2.48
CA SER A 46 -4.58 3.08 -2.05
C SER A 46 -3.63 2.93 -0.86
N GLY A 47 -4.00 2.12 0.14
CA GLY A 47 -3.16 1.82 1.27
C GLY A 47 -1.89 1.04 0.90
N LEU A 48 -1.95 0.13 -0.07
CA LEU A 48 -0.77 -0.57 -0.60
C LEU A 48 0.20 0.40 -1.28
N CYS A 49 -0.30 1.35 -2.07
CA CYS A 49 0.54 2.40 -2.66
C CYS A 49 1.23 3.26 -1.59
N LEU A 50 0.53 3.63 -0.52
CA LEU A 50 1.12 4.38 0.59
C LEU A 50 2.11 3.53 1.39
N ALA A 51 1.78 2.27 1.67
CA ALA A 51 2.65 1.34 2.37
C ALA A 51 3.96 1.10 1.61
N ARG A 52 3.89 0.95 0.29
CA ARG A 52 5.04 0.87 -0.62
C ARG A 52 5.96 2.10 -0.50
N LEU A 53 5.39 3.30 -0.61
CA LEU A 53 6.13 4.55 -0.53
C LEU A 53 6.74 4.77 0.86
N LEU A 54 5.99 4.50 1.91
CA LEU A 54 6.48 4.57 3.29
C LEU A 54 7.60 3.54 3.53
N GLY A 55 7.46 2.33 2.99
CA GLY A 55 8.46 1.28 3.03
C GLY A 55 9.77 1.64 2.32
N LEU A 56 9.70 2.37 1.20
CA LEU A 56 10.88 2.92 0.52
C LEU A 56 11.60 3.95 1.37
N ARG A 57 10.88 4.87 2.03
CA ARG A 57 11.47 5.84 2.96
C ARG A 57 12.12 5.14 4.15
N LEU A 58 11.44 4.15 4.72
CA LEU A 58 11.94 3.36 5.85
C LEU A 58 13.23 2.62 5.48
N ALA A 59 13.29 2.01 4.29
CA ALA A 59 14.48 1.32 3.80
C ALA A 59 15.70 2.23 3.60
N GLY A 60 15.47 3.52 3.39
CA GLY A 60 16.54 4.53 3.30
C GLY A 60 17.21 4.85 4.64
N THR A 61 16.66 4.40 5.77
CA THR A 61 17.18 4.73 7.11
C THR A 61 18.31 3.79 7.57
N ASP A 62 18.20 2.48 7.33
CA ASP A 62 19.18 1.45 7.73
C ASP A 62 19.09 0.20 6.81
N PRO A 63 20.21 -0.48 6.51
CA PRO A 63 20.23 -1.75 5.74
C PRO A 63 19.26 -2.84 6.20
N THR A 64 18.96 -2.92 7.49
CA THR A 64 18.00 -3.89 8.07
C THR A 64 16.60 -3.71 7.47
N TRP A 65 16.18 -2.46 7.28
CA TRP A 65 14.89 -2.12 6.69
C TRP A 65 14.86 -2.37 5.20
N GLN A 66 16.00 -2.23 4.50
CA GLN A 66 16.10 -2.58 3.09
C GLN A 66 15.84 -4.06 2.85
N GLN A 67 16.34 -4.96 3.71
CA GLN A 67 16.05 -6.39 3.59
C GLN A 67 14.56 -6.69 3.81
N ARG A 68 13.93 -6.02 4.78
CA ARG A 68 12.48 -6.17 5.05
C ARG A 68 11.64 -5.63 3.90
N ARG A 69 12.04 -4.50 3.30
CA ARG A 69 11.41 -3.92 2.10
C ARG A 69 11.44 -4.89 0.93
N LEU A 70 12.56 -5.56 0.67
CA LEU A 70 12.66 -6.57 -0.40
C LEU A 70 11.69 -7.74 -0.18
N ASN A 71 11.50 -8.17 1.07
CA ASN A 71 10.52 -9.21 1.38
C ASN A 71 9.07 -8.70 1.20
N ALA A 72 8.79 -7.48 1.65
CA ALA A 72 7.48 -6.83 1.49
C ALA A 72 7.13 -6.62 0.01
N GLU A 73 8.11 -6.24 -0.81
CA GLU A 73 7.98 -5.99 -2.25
C GLU A 73 7.37 -7.18 -2.99
N SER A 74 7.78 -8.41 -2.67
CA SER A 74 7.20 -9.61 -3.28
C SER A 74 5.70 -9.77 -2.95
N VAL A 75 5.30 -9.43 -1.73
CA VAL A 75 3.90 -9.50 -1.26
C VAL A 75 3.07 -8.41 -1.92
N GLU A 76 3.62 -7.20 -2.02
CA GLU A 76 3.00 -6.05 -2.68
C GLU A 76 2.68 -6.33 -4.14
N HIS A 77 3.63 -6.91 -4.90
CA HIS A 77 3.42 -7.26 -6.30
C HIS A 77 2.38 -8.36 -6.49
N GLN A 78 2.37 -9.37 -5.60
CA GLN A 78 1.34 -10.40 -5.63
C GLN A 78 -0.05 -9.80 -5.38
N LEU A 79 -0.19 -8.95 -4.35
CA LEU A 79 -1.44 -8.26 -4.04
C LEU A 79 -1.90 -7.36 -5.20
N ALA A 80 -0.98 -6.60 -5.80
CA ALA A 80 -1.32 -5.76 -6.95
C ALA A 80 -1.84 -6.58 -8.14
N HIS A 81 -1.19 -7.72 -8.41
CA HIS A 81 -1.62 -8.65 -9.46
C HIS A 81 -3.02 -9.21 -9.18
N ASP A 82 -3.24 -9.75 -7.98
CA ASP A 82 -4.50 -10.38 -7.60
C ASP A 82 -5.65 -9.36 -7.58
N LEU A 83 -5.43 -8.16 -7.02
CA LEU A 83 -6.37 -7.04 -7.09
C LEU A 83 -6.72 -6.69 -8.53
N GLY A 84 -5.76 -6.71 -9.45
CA GLY A 84 -5.98 -6.45 -10.88
C GLY A 84 -6.89 -7.49 -11.57
N THR A 85 -7.10 -8.66 -10.95
CA THR A 85 -8.05 -9.67 -11.45
C THR A 85 -9.49 -9.48 -10.95
N SER A 86 -9.71 -8.52 -10.04
CA SER A 86 -11.03 -8.20 -9.50
C SER A 86 -11.92 -7.55 -10.57
N ALA A 87 -13.24 -7.68 -10.41
CA ALA A 87 -14.18 -6.96 -11.27
C ALA A 87 -14.12 -5.44 -11.02
N THR A 88 -13.80 -5.03 -9.79
CA THR A 88 -13.60 -3.62 -9.41
C THR A 88 -12.55 -2.91 -10.27
N PHE A 89 -11.50 -3.62 -10.68
CA PHE A 89 -10.38 -3.06 -11.45
C PHE A 89 -10.30 -3.58 -12.89
N ALA A 90 -11.38 -4.14 -13.43
CA ALA A 90 -11.38 -4.77 -14.76
C ALA A 90 -10.85 -3.86 -15.88
N ASP A 91 -11.11 -2.55 -15.79
CA ASP A 91 -10.67 -1.53 -16.75
C ASP A 91 -9.52 -0.66 -16.25
N THR A 92 -8.87 -1.04 -15.14
CA THR A 92 -7.81 -0.26 -14.51
C THR A 92 -6.53 -1.07 -14.39
N ALA A 93 -5.47 -0.63 -15.07
CA ALA A 93 -4.14 -1.18 -14.85
C ALA A 93 -3.60 -0.68 -13.49
N LEU A 94 -3.42 -1.61 -12.55
CA LEU A 94 -2.82 -1.30 -11.24
C LEU A 94 -1.31 -1.30 -11.34
N THR A 95 -0.71 -0.11 -11.21
CA THR A 95 0.73 0.09 -11.15
C THR A 95 1.09 0.87 -9.90
N PHE A 96 2.11 0.43 -9.17
CA PHE A 96 2.60 1.21 -8.04
C PHE A 96 3.10 2.59 -8.52
N PRO A 97 3.03 3.62 -7.67
CA PRO A 97 3.57 4.93 -8.01
C PRO A 97 5.06 4.83 -8.29
N ASP A 98 5.45 5.12 -9.53
CA ASP A 98 6.84 5.23 -9.94
C ASP A 98 7.33 6.66 -9.72
N GLY A 99 8.51 6.80 -9.12
CA GLY A 99 9.09 8.10 -8.81
C GLY A 99 10.52 7.99 -8.30
N PRO A 100 11.22 9.12 -8.11
CA PRO A 100 12.52 9.12 -7.46
C PRO A 100 12.40 8.50 -6.06
N THR A 101 13.47 7.82 -5.62
CA THR A 101 13.54 7.26 -4.27
C THR A 101 13.23 8.37 -3.26
N PRO A 102 12.18 8.21 -2.41
CA PRO A 102 11.78 9.26 -1.50
C PRO A 102 12.81 9.43 -0.37
N ASP A 103 12.86 10.62 0.20
CA ASP A 103 13.78 10.92 1.30
C ASP A 103 13.56 9.98 2.49
N PRO A 104 14.63 9.51 3.16
CA PRO A 104 14.52 8.65 4.33
C PRO A 104 13.63 9.26 5.43
N LEU A 105 13.04 8.40 6.26
CA LEU A 105 12.33 8.84 7.45
C LEU A 105 13.30 9.43 8.49
N ALA A 106 12.80 10.37 9.31
CA ALA A 106 13.53 10.78 10.50
C ALA A 106 13.59 9.61 11.50
N ALA A 107 14.64 9.56 12.32
CA ALA A 107 14.89 8.44 13.22
C ALA A 107 13.76 8.22 14.24
N ASP A 108 13.08 9.29 14.65
CA ASP A 108 11.93 9.30 15.56
C ASP A 108 10.62 8.85 14.89
N GLU A 109 10.56 8.79 13.55
CA GLU A 109 9.38 8.33 12.80
C GLU A 109 9.43 6.83 12.45
N VAL A 110 10.58 6.16 12.65
CA VAL A 110 10.83 4.77 12.23
C VAL A 110 9.84 3.80 12.88
N ASP A 111 9.73 3.83 14.21
CA ASP A 111 8.84 2.93 14.95
C ASP A 111 7.36 3.20 14.59
N ASP A 112 7.03 4.48 14.40
CA ASP A 112 5.68 4.92 14.05
C ASP A 112 5.26 4.47 12.64
N ALA A 113 6.21 4.46 11.70
CA ALA A 113 6.03 3.95 10.34
C ALA A 113 5.80 2.44 10.33
N VAL A 114 6.60 1.69 11.09
CA VAL A 114 6.44 0.23 11.22
C VAL A 114 5.09 -0.11 11.85
N ALA A 115 4.70 0.61 12.90
CA ALA A 115 3.39 0.45 13.52
C ALA A 115 2.25 0.70 12.53
N ALA A 116 2.33 1.78 11.73
CA ALA A 116 1.33 2.08 10.71
C ALA A 116 1.24 1.00 9.61
N LEU A 117 2.37 0.46 9.15
CA LEU A 117 2.42 -0.61 8.14
C LEU A 117 1.78 -1.91 8.65
N VAL A 118 2.05 -2.26 9.91
CA VAL A 118 1.48 -3.44 10.56
C VAL A 118 -0.02 -3.25 10.84
N GLU A 119 -0.40 -2.07 11.34
CA GLU A 119 -1.81 -1.74 11.60
C GLU A 119 -2.63 -1.76 10.30
N PHE A 120 -2.11 -1.18 9.22
CA PHE A 120 -2.72 -1.26 7.89
C PHE A 120 -2.93 -2.70 7.46
N SER A 121 -1.90 -3.54 7.53
CA SER A 121 -1.97 -4.94 7.12
C SER A 121 -3.05 -5.72 7.91
N GLY A 122 -3.13 -5.48 9.22
CA GLY A 122 -4.14 -6.10 10.09
C GLY A 122 -5.56 -5.61 9.80
N THR A 123 -5.74 -4.30 9.68
CA THR A 123 -7.04 -3.66 9.47
C THR A 123 -7.59 -3.99 8.08
N ALA A 124 -6.75 -3.91 7.04
CA ALA A 124 -7.12 -4.26 5.68
C ALA A 124 -7.59 -5.71 5.60
N ARG A 125 -6.87 -6.66 6.22
CA ARG A 125 -7.31 -8.06 6.32
C ARG A 125 -8.70 -8.17 6.94
N GLN A 126 -8.93 -7.52 8.09
CA GLN A 126 -10.22 -7.60 8.77
C GLN A 126 -11.35 -7.06 7.90
N ARG A 127 -11.13 -5.89 7.26
CA ARG A 127 -12.12 -5.29 6.38
C ARG A 127 -12.39 -6.17 5.17
N MET A 128 -11.37 -6.71 4.51
CA MET A 128 -11.52 -7.59 3.35
C MET A 128 -12.38 -8.82 3.67
N LEU A 129 -12.13 -9.46 4.82
CA LEU A 129 -12.94 -10.59 5.28
C LEU A 129 -14.38 -10.18 5.62
N ALA A 130 -14.59 -8.99 6.19
CA ALA A 130 -15.91 -8.49 6.56
C ALA A 130 -16.78 -8.17 5.34
N VAL A 131 -16.20 -7.63 4.26
CA VAL A 131 -16.93 -7.24 3.06
C VAL A 131 -17.06 -8.37 2.02
N ALA A 132 -16.18 -9.38 2.04
CA ALA A 132 -16.20 -10.49 1.09
C ALA A 132 -17.59 -11.14 0.91
N PRO A 133 -18.34 -11.50 1.98
CA PRO A 133 -19.65 -12.13 1.83
C PRO A 133 -20.73 -11.23 1.21
N ARG A 134 -20.47 -9.92 1.11
CA ARG A 134 -21.39 -8.91 0.57
C ARG A 134 -21.02 -8.49 -0.86
N ALA A 135 -19.94 -9.02 -1.41
CA ALA A 135 -19.53 -8.72 -2.77
C ALA A 135 -20.57 -9.24 -3.77
N THR A 136 -20.96 -8.40 -4.71
CA THR A 136 -21.92 -8.74 -5.76
C THR A 136 -21.26 -9.46 -6.94
N GLN A 137 -19.93 -9.33 -7.07
CA GLN A 137 -19.12 -9.94 -8.11
C GLN A 137 -18.27 -11.07 -7.52
N TRP A 138 -18.29 -12.24 -8.16
CA TRP A 138 -17.52 -13.40 -7.72
C TRP A 138 -16.00 -13.15 -7.71
N HIS A 139 -15.48 -12.41 -8.70
CA HIS A 139 -14.07 -12.07 -8.77
C HIS A 139 -13.63 -11.20 -7.58
N ASP A 140 -14.48 -10.23 -7.17
CA ASP A 140 -14.21 -9.39 -6.00
C ASP A 140 -14.26 -10.21 -4.71
N GLU A 141 -15.26 -11.07 -4.53
CA GLU A 141 -15.33 -11.97 -3.37
C GLU A 141 -14.08 -12.85 -3.25
N ARG A 142 -13.67 -13.46 -4.38
CA ARG A 142 -12.51 -14.34 -4.45
C ARG A 142 -11.24 -13.62 -4.01
N VAL A 143 -10.99 -12.43 -4.57
CA VAL A 143 -9.83 -11.59 -4.23
C VAL A 143 -9.88 -11.19 -2.76
N LEU A 144 -11.01 -10.68 -2.27
CA LEU A 144 -11.16 -10.27 -0.86
C LEU A 144 -10.86 -11.42 0.12
N ARG A 145 -11.30 -12.64 -0.18
CA ARG A 145 -11.00 -13.82 0.66
C ARG A 145 -9.54 -14.23 0.55
N HIS A 146 -9.03 -14.39 -0.67
CA HIS A 146 -7.68 -14.89 -0.91
C HIS A 146 -6.60 -13.93 -0.39
N ASP A 147 -6.71 -12.66 -0.78
CA ASP A 147 -5.70 -11.66 -0.52
C ASP A 147 -5.68 -11.22 0.94
N SER A 148 -6.76 -11.47 1.70
CA SER A 148 -6.76 -11.29 3.16
C SER A 148 -5.67 -12.12 3.86
N LEU A 149 -5.26 -13.25 3.27
CA LEU A 149 -4.16 -14.07 3.78
C LEU A 149 -2.80 -13.50 3.39
N VAL A 150 -2.70 -12.94 2.18
CA VAL A 150 -1.49 -12.37 1.61
C VAL A 150 -1.15 -11.04 2.28
N ILE A 151 -2.14 -10.17 2.51
CA ILE A 151 -1.95 -8.87 3.18
C ILE A 151 -1.50 -9.03 4.63
N ARG A 152 -1.85 -10.14 5.31
CA ARG A 152 -1.26 -10.47 6.62
C ARG A 152 0.25 -10.66 6.54
N GLN A 153 0.74 -11.24 5.45
CA GLN A 153 2.16 -11.50 5.25
C GLN A 153 2.95 -10.20 5.02
N LEU A 154 2.28 -9.12 4.58
CA LEU A 154 2.90 -7.80 4.46
C LEU A 154 3.34 -7.28 5.83
N GLY A 155 2.45 -7.29 6.83
CA GLY A 155 2.79 -6.90 8.20
C GLY A 155 3.90 -7.78 8.79
N ALA A 156 3.84 -9.09 8.57
CA ALA A 156 4.89 -10.02 9.00
C ALA A 156 6.26 -9.74 8.34
N ALA A 157 6.27 -9.33 7.06
CA ALA A 157 7.50 -8.94 6.37
C ALA A 157 8.15 -7.71 7.03
N TRP A 158 7.34 -6.71 7.41
CA TRP A 158 7.83 -5.51 8.10
C TRP A 158 8.30 -5.77 9.54
N LEU A 159 7.73 -6.78 10.21
CA LEU A 159 8.23 -7.25 11.51
C LEU A 159 9.52 -8.09 11.41
N GLY A 160 9.94 -8.47 10.19
CA GLY A 160 11.10 -9.34 9.98
C GLY A 160 10.82 -10.81 10.26
N GLU A 161 9.55 -11.20 10.39
CA GLU A 161 9.13 -12.59 10.65
C GLU A 161 9.27 -13.48 9.40
N ARG A 162 9.47 -12.87 8.21
CA ARG A 162 9.88 -13.56 7.00
C ARG A 162 11.40 -13.62 6.90
N GLY A 163 11.97 -14.78 7.22
CA GLY A 163 13.26 -15.19 6.67
C GLY A 163 13.17 -15.24 5.14
N SER A 164 14.23 -14.85 4.45
CA SER A 164 14.29 -14.74 2.98
C SER A 164 13.52 -15.84 2.26
N TYR A 165 12.66 -15.44 1.32
CA TYR A 165 11.89 -16.34 0.47
C TYR A 165 12.86 -17.16 -0.41
N ARG A 166 13.36 -18.28 0.10
CA ARG A 166 13.87 -19.34 -0.78
C ARG A 166 12.65 -19.90 -1.48
N LEU A 167 12.55 -19.63 -2.78
CA LEU A 167 11.72 -20.41 -3.69
C LEU A 167 12.05 -21.88 -3.43
N GLU A 168 11.16 -22.62 -2.78
CA GLU A 168 11.18 -24.07 -2.84
C GLU A 168 10.81 -24.45 -4.27
N THR A 169 11.83 -24.59 -5.11
CA THR A 169 11.75 -25.27 -6.39
C THR A 169 11.34 -26.71 -6.13
N ARG A 170 10.13 -27.08 -6.55
CA ARG A 170 9.74 -28.48 -6.76
C ARG A 170 10.15 -28.94 -8.15
#